data_AF-A0A7K0BNQ8-F1
#
_entry.id   AF-A0A7K0BNQ8-F1
#
_cell.length_a   1.000
_cell.length_b   1.000
_cell.length_c   1.000
_cell.angle_alpha   90.00
_cell.angle_beta   90.00
_cell.angle_gamma   90.00
#
_symmetry.space_group_name_H-M   'P 1'
#
loop_
_entity.id
_entity.type
_entity.pdbx_description
1 polymer ?
#
loop_
_entity_poly.entity_id
_entity_poly.type
_entity_poly.pdbx_seq_one_letter_code
_entity_poly.pdbx_strand_id
1 'polypeptide(L)'
;MSNRHRSSGSRRRRKQGNAGRLGLVGALTGAVGIAAVAGAIVVMRPDGKEDKGSPVLAGQDGASVAPGAPGTTPSPRSGPVLSFNTPEGYGYGLAAVKAGVDAHPLKTSKATTAGATFAYADYVLTNNQKRPVLLDYPADLFVPAAQVPAAARDRCMPQPGIPGSMCTLPNHSQILARLGGSKPPVRQDADTMIPAGASYLVRIATDLPVQSGLDAGDIKLYVWNVRFTSDRKGVGLDFP
;
A
#
# COMPACT_ATOMS: atom_id res chain seq x y z
N MET A 1 62.54 -20.35 -1.82
CA MET A 1 63.28 -19.34 -2.59
C MET A 1 62.37 -18.76 -3.66
N SER A 2 62.49 -17.45 -3.86
CA SER A 2 61.59 -16.49 -4.50
C SER A 2 61.37 -16.66 -6.02
N ASN A 3 60.23 -16.21 -6.55
CA ASN A 3 60.20 -14.95 -7.30
C ASN A 3 58.79 -14.46 -7.68
N ARG A 4 58.59 -13.16 -7.48
CA ARG A 4 57.44 -12.36 -7.93
C ARG A 4 57.74 -11.81 -9.32
N HIS A 5 56.74 -11.77 -10.19
CA HIS A 5 56.75 -10.84 -11.31
C HIS A 5 55.49 -9.96 -11.27
N ARG A 6 55.72 -8.67 -10.99
CA ARG A 6 54.81 -7.56 -11.31
C ARG A 6 55.17 -7.07 -12.71
N SER A 7 54.17 -6.80 -13.54
CA SER A 7 54.34 -5.97 -14.73
C SER A 7 53.33 -4.84 -14.71
N SER A 8 53.83 -3.64 -14.46
CA SER A 8 53.22 -2.35 -14.74
C SER A 8 53.41 -2.00 -16.22
N GLY A 9 52.39 -1.45 -16.86
CA GLY A 9 52.45 -1.03 -18.27
C GLY A 9 51.49 0.12 -18.54
N SER A 10 52.02 1.33 -18.49
CA SER A 10 51.40 2.59 -18.91
C SER A 10 51.23 2.66 -20.44
N ARG A 11 50.16 3.30 -20.94
CA ARG A 11 50.26 4.47 -21.83
C ARG A 11 48.90 5.10 -22.20
N ARG A 12 48.90 6.43 -22.10
CA ARG A 12 47.90 7.42 -22.53
C ARG A 12 47.54 7.28 -24.01
N ARG A 13 46.27 7.53 -24.37
CA ARG A 13 45.95 8.32 -25.57
C ARG A 13 44.70 9.18 -25.37
N ARG A 14 44.96 10.47 -25.27
CA ARG A 14 44.03 11.60 -25.30
C ARG A 14 43.54 11.76 -26.74
N LYS A 15 42.23 11.93 -26.96
CA LYS A 15 41.70 12.61 -28.14
C LYS A 15 40.49 13.46 -27.77
N GLN A 16 40.75 14.77 -27.71
CA GLN A 16 39.77 15.84 -27.92
C GLN A 16 39.25 15.76 -29.35
N GLY A 17 37.99 16.11 -29.55
CA GLY A 17 37.37 16.25 -30.87
C GLY A 17 36.03 16.98 -30.80
N ASN A 18 36.13 18.30 -30.83
CA ASN A 18 35.25 19.29 -31.47
C ASN A 18 33.76 19.46 -31.12
N ALA A 19 33.51 20.72 -30.77
CA ALA A 19 32.27 21.46 -30.85
C ALA A 19 31.64 21.51 -32.26
N GLY A 20 30.31 21.63 -32.28
CA GLY A 20 29.48 22.14 -33.39
C GLY A 20 28.04 22.27 -32.87
N ARG A 21 27.64 23.44 -32.36
CA ARG A 21 26.94 24.53 -33.06
C ARG A 21 25.64 24.13 -33.75
N LEU A 22 24.56 24.72 -33.22
CA LEU A 22 23.43 25.37 -33.90
C LEU A 22 22.55 24.56 -34.87
N GLY A 23 21.25 24.55 -34.55
CA GLY A 23 20.17 24.16 -35.45
C GLY A 23 18.81 24.56 -34.88
N LEU A 24 18.59 25.87 -34.72
CA LEU A 24 17.25 26.47 -34.72
C LEU A 24 16.76 26.61 -36.17
N VAL A 25 15.46 26.84 -36.34
CA VAL A 25 14.66 26.95 -37.59
C VAL A 25 14.04 25.61 -37.98
N GLY A 26 12.73 25.47 -38.25
CA GLY A 26 11.60 26.38 -38.42
C GLY A 26 10.47 25.52 -39.01
N ALA A 27 9.26 25.56 -38.46
CA ALA A 27 8.14 26.37 -38.95
C ALA A 27 7.15 25.58 -39.83
N LEU A 28 5.89 26.02 -39.73
CA LEU A 28 4.73 25.86 -40.61
C LEU A 28 3.68 24.82 -40.17
N THR A 29 2.56 25.25 -39.57
CA THR A 29 1.29 25.78 -40.16
C THR A 29 0.28 24.67 -40.45
N GLY A 30 -0.91 24.77 -39.86
CA GLY A 30 -2.07 23.95 -40.22
C GLY A 30 -3.11 24.03 -39.10
N ALA A 31 -3.96 25.05 -39.05
CA ALA A 31 -5.20 25.20 -39.81
C ALA A 31 -6.38 25.16 -38.82
N VAL A 32 -7.16 26.23 -38.90
CA VAL A 32 -8.40 26.54 -38.21
C VAL A 32 -9.41 25.39 -38.32
N GLY A 33 -10.06 25.06 -37.21
CA GLY A 33 -11.18 24.12 -37.16
C GLY A 33 -12.03 24.34 -35.91
N ILE A 34 -12.55 25.56 -35.73
CA ILE A 34 -13.60 25.81 -34.73
C ILE A 34 -14.92 25.35 -35.36
N ALA A 35 -15.28 24.09 -35.15
CA ALA A 35 -16.63 23.61 -35.40
C ALA A 35 -17.45 23.80 -34.12
N ALA A 36 -18.16 24.93 -34.05
CA ALA A 36 -19.16 25.19 -33.03
C ALA A 36 -20.37 24.27 -33.27
N VAL A 37 -20.57 23.26 -32.43
CA VAL A 37 -21.84 22.55 -32.34
C VAL A 37 -22.68 23.25 -31.29
N ALA A 38 -23.54 24.15 -31.74
CA ALA A 38 -24.60 24.74 -30.93
C ALA A 38 -25.72 23.71 -30.76
N GLY A 39 -25.67 22.92 -29.69
CA GLY A 39 -26.78 22.10 -29.25
C GLY A 39 -27.76 22.94 -28.44
N ALA A 40 -28.92 23.26 -29.01
CA ALA A 40 -30.01 23.90 -28.31
C ALA A 40 -30.59 22.93 -27.26
N ILE A 41 -30.34 23.18 -25.99
CA ILE A 41 -31.05 22.52 -24.89
C ILE A 41 -32.32 23.34 -24.62
N VAL A 42 -33.46 22.76 -24.98
CA VAL A 42 -34.78 23.27 -24.61
C VAL A 42 -34.92 23.24 -23.09
N VAL A 43 -35.07 24.42 -22.50
CA VAL A 43 -35.32 24.63 -21.08
C VAL A 43 -36.78 24.28 -20.79
N MET A 44 -37.02 23.24 -20.00
CA MET A 44 -38.20 23.17 -19.14
C MET A 44 -37.77 23.47 -17.71
N ARG A 45 -38.07 24.68 -17.24
CA ARG A 45 -38.11 25.04 -15.82
C ARG A 45 -39.48 24.63 -15.25
N PRO A 46 -39.49 24.10 -14.03
CA PRO A 46 -40.39 24.62 -13.01
C PRO A 46 -39.60 25.24 -11.85
N ASP A 47 -40.20 26.25 -11.25
CA ASP A 47 -39.62 27.21 -10.31
C ASP A 47 -39.01 26.58 -9.04
N GLY A 48 -37.85 27.11 -8.60
CA GLY A 48 -37.28 26.77 -7.30
C GLY A 48 -35.89 27.35 -7.05
N LYS A 49 -35.86 28.48 -6.35
CA LYS A 49 -34.79 29.16 -5.58
C LYS A 49 -33.31 28.78 -5.77
N GLU A 50 -32.52 29.83 -5.90
CA GLU A 50 -31.06 29.92 -6.02
C GLU A 50 -30.27 29.19 -4.91
N ASP A 51 -29.24 28.44 -5.31
CA ASP A 51 -27.98 28.34 -4.57
C ASP A 51 -26.82 28.11 -5.56
N LYS A 52 -25.75 28.89 -5.41
CA LYS A 52 -24.58 28.93 -6.29
C LYS A 52 -23.70 27.68 -6.12
N GLY A 53 -23.87 26.70 -6.99
CA GLY A 53 -22.96 25.55 -7.12
C GLY A 53 -21.78 25.84 -8.05
N SER A 54 -20.55 25.69 -7.53
CA SER A 54 -19.30 25.69 -8.30
C SER A 54 -19.28 24.59 -9.37
N PRO A 55 -18.59 24.78 -10.51
CA PRO A 55 -18.56 23.79 -11.57
C PRO A 55 -17.71 22.57 -11.15
N VAL A 56 -18.35 21.40 -11.10
CA VAL A 56 -17.69 20.10 -11.02
C VAL A 56 -17.15 19.76 -12.41
N LEU A 57 -15.84 19.52 -12.51
CA LEU A 57 -15.21 18.98 -13.71
C LEU A 57 -15.79 17.59 -14.00
N ALA A 58 -16.41 17.44 -15.17
CA ALA A 58 -16.90 16.16 -15.68
C ALA A 58 -15.73 15.15 -15.78
N GLY A 59 -15.88 14.01 -15.10
CA GLY A 59 -14.85 12.96 -15.04
C GLY A 59 -14.90 12.04 -13.80
N GLN A 60 -15.90 12.19 -12.92
CA GLN A 60 -16.02 11.38 -11.68
C GLN A 60 -17.31 10.53 -11.59
N ASP A 61 -18.04 10.34 -12.69
CA ASP A 61 -19.41 9.79 -12.69
C ASP A 61 -19.51 8.27 -12.44
N GLY A 62 -18.50 7.62 -11.86
CA GLY A 62 -18.54 6.20 -11.52
C GLY A 62 -17.99 5.81 -10.15
N ALA A 63 -17.35 6.73 -9.42
CA ALA A 63 -16.70 6.41 -8.16
C ALA A 63 -17.62 6.74 -6.97
N SER A 64 -18.12 5.72 -6.28
CA SER A 64 -18.89 5.89 -5.05
C SER A 64 -17.99 5.72 -3.83
N VAL A 65 -18.29 6.40 -2.73
CA VAL A 65 -17.59 6.14 -1.46
C VAL A 65 -17.87 4.71 -1.02
N ALA A 66 -16.84 3.97 -0.61
CA ALA A 66 -17.03 2.60 -0.10
C ALA A 66 -17.97 2.63 1.13
N PRO A 67 -18.98 1.73 1.21
CA PRO A 67 -19.90 1.66 2.34
C PRO A 67 -19.15 1.53 3.67
N GLY A 68 -19.63 2.18 4.72
CA GLY A 68 -19.02 2.10 6.05
C GLY A 68 -17.65 2.80 6.17
N ALA A 69 -17.44 3.87 5.38
CA ALA A 69 -16.20 4.64 5.36
C ALA A 69 -15.70 4.96 6.78
N PRO A 70 -14.48 4.54 7.15
CA PRO A 70 -13.95 4.73 8.50
C PRO A 70 -13.87 6.20 8.91
N GLY A 71 -13.97 6.46 10.21
CA GLY A 71 -13.74 7.79 10.78
C GLY A 71 -12.32 8.29 10.55
N THR A 72 -12.06 9.56 10.85
CA THR A 72 -10.71 10.15 10.77
C THR A 72 -10.03 10.12 12.13
N THR A 73 -8.71 9.90 12.14
CA THR A 73 -7.86 9.99 13.33
C THR A 73 -6.51 10.64 12.98
N PRO A 74 -5.77 11.23 13.94
CA PRO A 74 -4.40 11.68 13.70
C PRO A 74 -3.46 10.54 13.29
N SER A 75 -2.38 10.87 12.58
CA SER A 75 -1.35 9.88 12.25
C SER A 75 -0.70 9.34 13.52
N PRO A 76 -0.71 8.01 13.75
CA PRO A 76 -0.07 7.43 14.93
C PRO A 76 1.45 7.49 14.81
N ARG A 77 2.15 7.32 15.94
CA ARG A 77 3.56 6.98 15.91
C ARG A 77 3.71 5.63 15.20
N SER A 78 4.62 5.56 14.25
CA SER A 78 4.91 4.36 13.46
C SER A 78 6.41 4.21 13.26
N GLY A 79 6.85 3.01 12.95
CA GLY A 79 8.23 2.74 12.58
C GLY A 79 8.60 3.31 11.20
N PRO A 80 9.75 2.92 10.65
CA PRO A 80 10.21 3.38 9.34
C PRO A 80 9.22 3.03 8.22
N VAL A 81 9.05 3.94 7.26
CA VAL A 81 8.22 3.69 6.08
C VAL A 81 8.99 2.84 5.07
N LEU A 82 8.42 1.70 4.69
CA LEU A 82 8.87 0.90 3.57
C LEU A 82 7.99 1.16 2.34
N SER A 83 8.63 1.41 1.21
CA SER A 83 7.95 1.67 -0.06
C SER A 83 8.01 0.45 -0.97
N PHE A 84 6.87 0.07 -1.53
CA PHE A 84 6.73 -1.07 -2.42
C PHE A 84 6.06 -0.65 -3.72
N ASN A 85 6.47 -1.27 -4.82
CA ASN A 85 5.79 -1.11 -6.10
C ASN A 85 5.34 -2.49 -6.60
N THR A 86 4.11 -2.58 -7.06
CA THR A 86 3.61 -3.80 -7.68
C THR A 86 3.94 -3.85 -9.17
N PRO A 87 3.94 -5.03 -9.83
CA PRO A 87 4.16 -5.16 -11.27
C PRO A 87 3.19 -4.35 -12.11
N GLU A 88 1.97 -4.11 -11.62
CA GLU A 88 0.93 -3.29 -12.26
C GLU A 88 1.23 -1.78 -12.12
N GLY A 89 2.30 -1.41 -11.42
CA GLY A 89 2.75 -0.05 -11.24
C GLY A 89 2.05 0.71 -10.12
N TYR A 90 1.44 0.03 -9.15
CA TYR A 90 0.93 0.67 -7.93
C TYR A 90 2.02 0.84 -6.90
N GLY A 91 2.03 2.00 -6.23
CA GLY A 91 3.05 2.36 -5.24
C GLY A 91 2.45 2.54 -3.85
N TYR A 92 2.94 1.77 -2.88
CA TYR A 92 2.45 1.76 -1.51
C TYR A 92 3.56 2.15 -0.54
N GLY A 93 3.21 2.84 0.55
CA GLY A 93 4.03 3.04 1.73
C GLY A 93 3.43 2.33 2.93
N LEU A 94 4.22 1.50 3.62
CA LEU A 94 3.80 0.78 4.82
C LEU A 94 4.68 1.14 6.01
N ALA A 95 4.08 1.32 7.19
CA ALA A 95 4.82 1.52 8.44
C ALA A 95 4.09 0.86 9.62
N ALA A 96 4.76 0.01 10.38
CA ALA A 96 4.14 -0.67 11.51
C ALA A 96 3.87 0.30 12.67
N VAL A 97 2.76 0.11 13.39
CA VAL A 97 2.31 1.00 14.46
C VAL A 97 2.41 0.30 15.81
N LYS A 98 1.70 -0.82 15.97
CA LYS A 98 1.72 -1.62 17.21
C LYS A 98 1.25 -3.04 16.94
N ALA A 99 1.55 -3.94 17.85
CA ALA A 99 1.01 -5.29 17.87
C ALA A 99 0.35 -5.60 19.21
N GLY A 100 -0.42 -6.67 19.27
CA GLY A 100 -0.99 -7.15 20.52
C GLY A 100 -1.86 -8.38 20.33
N VAL A 101 -2.51 -8.75 21.43
CA VAL A 101 -3.52 -9.81 21.47
C VAL A 101 -4.86 -9.22 21.95
N ASP A 102 -5.95 -9.66 21.35
CA ASP A 102 -7.30 -9.23 21.72
C ASP A 102 -8.29 -10.38 21.51
N ALA A 103 -9.40 -10.41 22.25
CA ALA A 103 -10.45 -11.41 22.06
C ALA A 103 -11.30 -11.15 20.80
N HIS A 104 -11.37 -9.89 20.35
CA HIS A 104 -12.14 -9.41 19.21
C HIS A 104 -11.36 -8.32 18.47
N PRO A 105 -10.18 -8.64 17.88
CA PRO A 105 -9.32 -7.64 17.27
C PRO A 105 -9.97 -6.91 16.09
N LEU A 106 -10.89 -7.57 15.39
CA LEU A 106 -11.65 -7.04 14.25
C LEU A 106 -13.15 -7.26 14.45
N LYS A 107 -13.97 -6.39 13.84
CA LYS A 107 -15.44 -6.50 13.91
C LYS A 107 -15.97 -7.79 13.27
N THR A 108 -15.19 -8.34 12.34
CA THR A 108 -15.47 -9.58 11.61
C THR A 108 -14.92 -10.83 12.29
N SER A 109 -14.17 -10.69 13.38
CA SER A 109 -13.69 -11.83 14.16
C SER A 109 -14.88 -12.63 14.68
N LYS A 110 -14.93 -13.93 14.35
CA LYS A 110 -15.96 -14.83 14.88
C LYS A 110 -15.74 -15.02 16.37
N ALA A 111 -16.83 -14.95 17.15
CA ALA A 111 -16.79 -15.32 18.55
C ALA A 111 -16.39 -16.80 18.67
N THR A 112 -15.22 -17.04 19.25
CA THR A 112 -14.75 -18.40 19.58
C THR A 112 -15.12 -18.74 21.02
N THR A 113 -14.81 -19.97 21.43
CA THR A 113 -14.91 -20.43 22.83
C THR A 113 -14.36 -19.38 23.80
N ALA A 114 -15.05 -19.20 24.93
CA ALA A 114 -14.71 -18.21 25.95
C ALA A 114 -13.22 -18.30 26.34
N GLY A 115 -12.51 -17.17 26.30
CA GLY A 115 -11.10 -17.05 26.70
C GLY A 115 -10.08 -17.17 25.56
N ALA A 116 -10.50 -17.43 24.32
CA ALA A 116 -9.61 -17.38 23.17
C ALA A 116 -9.17 -15.93 22.85
N THR A 117 -7.91 -15.79 22.43
CA THR A 117 -7.32 -14.51 22.00
C THR A 117 -6.67 -14.67 20.65
N PHE A 118 -6.60 -13.57 19.91
CA PHE A 118 -6.12 -13.50 18.55
C PHE A 118 -4.99 -12.48 18.48
N ALA A 119 -3.96 -12.78 17.69
CA ALA A 119 -2.89 -11.83 17.45
C ALA A 119 -3.37 -10.79 16.44
N TYR A 120 -2.95 -9.55 16.63
CA TYR A 120 -3.17 -8.47 15.67
C TYR A 120 -1.94 -7.57 15.58
N ALA A 121 -1.85 -6.84 14.47
CA ALA A 121 -0.98 -5.70 14.35
C ALA A 121 -1.65 -4.58 13.54
N ASP A 122 -1.30 -3.35 13.90
CA ASP A 122 -1.73 -2.14 13.23
C ASP A 122 -0.56 -1.61 12.39
N TYR A 123 -0.85 -1.14 11.19
CA TYR A 123 0.11 -0.49 10.30
C TYR A 123 -0.55 0.62 9.50
N VAL A 124 0.25 1.60 9.10
CA VAL A 124 -0.16 2.65 8.16
C VAL A 124 -0.01 2.10 6.74
N LEU A 125 -1.05 2.23 5.92
CA LEU A 125 -1.04 1.98 4.49
C LEU A 125 -1.24 3.31 3.76
N THR A 126 -0.29 3.69 2.91
CA THR A 126 -0.32 4.95 2.15
C THR A 126 -0.24 4.68 0.66
N ASN A 127 -1.10 5.35 -0.11
CA ASN A 127 -0.90 5.48 -1.56
C ASN A 127 0.12 6.58 -1.83
N ASN A 128 1.33 6.19 -2.25
CA ASN A 128 2.42 7.13 -2.53
C ASN A 128 2.32 7.78 -3.93
N GLN A 129 1.24 7.51 -4.67
CA GLN A 129 1.04 8.00 -6.03
C GLN A 129 0.06 9.17 -6.12
N LYS A 130 0.15 9.91 -7.22
CA LYS A 130 -0.76 11.01 -7.58
C LYS A 130 -2.05 10.56 -8.27
N ARG A 131 -2.29 9.25 -8.32
CA ARG A 131 -3.49 8.62 -8.91
C ARG A 131 -4.07 7.61 -7.92
N PRO A 132 -5.35 7.23 -8.03
CA PRO A 132 -5.89 6.12 -7.26
C PRO A 132 -5.13 4.82 -7.52
N VAL A 133 -4.96 4.01 -6.48
CA VAL A 133 -4.35 2.66 -6.57
C VAL A 133 -5.29 1.65 -5.95
N LEU A 134 -5.17 0.38 -6.33
CA LEU A 134 -5.99 -0.68 -5.75
C LEU A 134 -5.79 -0.74 -4.23
N LEU A 135 -6.87 -0.84 -3.47
CA LEU A 135 -6.80 -1.16 -2.05
C LEU A 135 -6.42 -2.63 -1.91
N ASP A 136 -5.18 -2.84 -1.51
CA ASP A 136 -4.58 -4.13 -1.24
C ASP A 136 -3.96 -4.11 0.17
N TYR A 137 -3.71 -5.28 0.76
CA TYR A 137 -3.16 -5.41 2.10
C TYR A 137 -1.84 -6.21 2.04
N PRO A 138 -0.70 -5.55 1.79
CA PRO A 138 0.55 -6.25 1.46
C PRO A 138 1.25 -6.93 2.65
N ALA A 139 0.89 -6.54 3.88
CA ALA A 139 1.54 -7.04 5.08
C ALA A 139 0.82 -8.30 5.58
N ASP A 140 1.62 -9.25 6.04
CA ASP A 140 1.19 -10.46 6.72
C ASP A 140 1.68 -10.48 8.16
N LEU A 141 0.88 -11.13 9.01
CA LEU A 141 1.14 -11.25 10.43
C LEU A 141 1.82 -12.58 10.74
N PHE A 142 2.91 -12.49 11.49
CA PHE A 142 3.70 -13.64 11.93
C PHE A 142 3.79 -13.68 13.45
N VAL A 143 3.60 -14.88 13.99
CA VAL A 143 3.75 -15.18 15.41
C VAL A 143 4.77 -16.31 15.59
N PRO A 144 5.39 -16.47 16.77
CA PRO A 144 6.25 -17.63 17.01
C PRO A 144 5.47 -18.93 16.84
N ALA A 145 6.05 -19.92 16.15
CA ALA A 145 5.43 -21.22 15.91
C ALA A 145 5.06 -21.95 17.23
N ALA A 146 5.82 -21.70 18.31
CA ALA A 146 5.51 -22.20 19.64
C ALA A 146 4.13 -21.71 20.15
N GLN A 147 3.73 -20.49 19.78
CA GLN A 147 2.50 -19.83 20.18
C GLN A 147 1.31 -20.17 19.28
N VAL A 148 1.51 -21.03 18.28
CA VAL A 148 0.45 -21.56 17.43
C VAL A 148 -0.15 -22.82 18.08
N PRO A 149 -1.48 -22.98 18.14
CA PRO A 149 -2.10 -24.22 18.61
C PRO A 149 -1.63 -25.43 17.81
N ALA A 150 -1.42 -26.58 18.46
CA ALA A 150 -0.86 -27.77 17.81
C ALA A 150 -1.60 -28.17 16.52
N ALA A 151 -2.93 -28.10 16.53
CA ALA A 151 -3.78 -28.40 15.38
C ALA A 151 -3.58 -27.47 14.16
N ALA A 152 -2.93 -26.32 14.33
CA ALA A 152 -2.64 -25.36 13.28
C ALA A 152 -1.14 -25.30 12.92
N ARG A 153 -0.25 -25.95 13.69
CA ARG A 153 1.21 -25.90 13.47
C ARG A 153 1.65 -26.53 12.15
N ASP A 154 0.94 -27.55 11.68
CA ASP A 154 1.24 -28.20 10.38
C ASP A 154 1.04 -27.24 9.19
N ARG A 155 0.39 -26.09 9.41
CA ARG A 155 0.21 -25.03 8.40
C ARG A 155 1.36 -24.03 8.37
N CYS A 156 2.28 -24.10 9.33
CA CYS A 156 3.43 -23.21 9.41
C CYS A 156 4.47 -23.62 8.35
N MET A 157 4.30 -23.10 7.13
CA MET A 157 5.27 -23.30 6.07
C MET A 157 6.41 -22.27 6.16
N PRO A 158 7.67 -22.70 6.02
CA PRO A 158 8.80 -21.78 5.92
C PRO A 158 8.63 -20.80 4.75
N GLN A 159 8.99 -19.54 4.98
CA GLN A 159 8.96 -18.51 3.95
C GLN A 159 10.35 -17.89 3.80
N PRO A 160 10.88 -17.72 2.58
CA PRO A 160 12.18 -17.10 2.37
C PRO A 160 12.25 -15.70 2.99
N GLY A 161 13.33 -15.39 3.70
CA GLY A 161 13.53 -14.10 4.37
C GLY A 161 12.83 -13.96 5.73
N ILE A 162 12.02 -14.93 6.13
CA ILE A 162 11.35 -14.94 7.43
C ILE A 162 12.02 -16.02 8.32
N PRO A 163 12.28 -15.74 9.62
CA PRO A 163 12.84 -16.74 10.51
C PRO A 163 11.98 -18.01 10.54
N GLY A 164 12.60 -19.19 10.43
CA GLY A 164 11.87 -20.47 10.41
C GLY A 164 11.12 -20.82 11.71
N SER A 165 11.38 -20.07 12.78
CA SER A 165 10.64 -20.14 14.05
C SER A 165 9.32 -19.37 14.02
N MET A 166 9.04 -18.62 12.97
CA MET A 166 7.82 -17.83 12.81
C MET A 166 6.81 -18.55 11.94
N CYS A 167 5.54 -18.29 12.20
CA CYS A 167 4.41 -18.87 11.50
C CYS A 167 3.40 -17.79 11.17
N THR A 168 2.85 -17.83 9.96
CA THR A 168 1.67 -17.05 9.61
C THR A 168 0.43 -17.92 9.75
N LEU A 169 -0.57 -17.41 10.47
CA LEU A 169 -1.89 -18.00 10.52
C LEU A 169 -2.78 -17.35 9.46
N PRO A 170 -3.86 -18.02 9.02
CA PRO A 170 -4.92 -17.35 8.28
C PRO A 170 -5.30 -16.05 9.00
N ASN A 171 -5.37 -14.97 8.25
CA ASN A 171 -5.55 -13.63 8.78
C ASN A 171 -6.34 -12.77 7.78
N HIS A 172 -6.94 -11.69 8.28
CA HIS A 172 -7.58 -10.70 7.44
C HIS A 172 -7.27 -9.29 7.91
N SER A 173 -7.36 -8.34 6.98
CA SER A 173 -7.06 -6.94 7.19
C SER A 173 -8.29 -6.06 7.06
N GLN A 174 -8.36 -5.00 7.85
CA GLN A 174 -9.44 -4.01 7.84
C GLN A 174 -8.89 -2.61 8.06
N ILE A 175 -9.40 -1.63 7.30
CA ILE A 175 -9.14 -0.21 7.61
C ILE A 175 -9.92 0.17 8.87
N LEU A 176 -9.19 0.60 9.90
CA LEU A 176 -9.75 1.11 11.16
C LEU A 176 -10.10 2.60 11.08
N ALA A 177 -9.27 3.39 10.41
CA ALA A 177 -9.43 4.84 10.33
C ALA A 177 -8.70 5.46 9.14
N ARG A 178 -9.13 6.66 8.76
CA ARG A 178 -8.47 7.54 7.80
C ARG A 178 -7.51 8.47 8.52
N LEU A 179 -6.29 8.62 8.00
CA LEU A 179 -5.25 9.42 8.64
C LEU A 179 -5.16 10.80 8.01
N GLY A 180 -4.94 11.83 8.84
CA GLY A 180 -4.62 13.19 8.35
C GLY A 180 -5.67 13.79 7.41
N GLY A 181 -6.96 13.48 7.61
CA GLY A 181 -8.04 13.96 6.75
C GLY A 181 -8.12 13.26 5.38
N SER A 182 -7.44 12.12 5.20
CA SER A 182 -7.45 11.34 3.97
C SER A 182 -8.87 11.06 3.47
N LYS A 183 -9.04 11.14 2.15
CA LYS A 183 -10.30 10.79 1.48
C LYS A 183 -10.66 9.31 1.73
N PRO A 184 -11.93 8.96 1.84
CA PRO A 184 -12.33 7.56 2.02
C PRO A 184 -11.97 6.71 0.80
N PRO A 185 -11.80 5.39 0.97
CA PRO A 185 -11.70 4.48 -0.16
C PRO A 185 -12.91 4.65 -1.08
N VAL A 186 -12.67 4.57 -2.39
CA VAL A 186 -13.72 4.71 -3.39
C VAL A 186 -13.90 3.37 -4.11
N ARG A 187 -15.13 2.98 -4.34
CA ARG A 187 -15.45 1.83 -5.18
C ARG A 187 -15.47 2.30 -6.62
N GLN A 188 -14.71 1.61 -7.47
CA GLN A 188 -14.70 1.79 -8.91
C GLN A 188 -14.88 0.41 -9.54
N ASP A 189 -16.00 0.20 -10.22
CA ASP A 189 -16.42 -1.11 -10.73
C ASP A 189 -16.47 -2.19 -9.62
N ALA A 190 -15.72 -3.27 -9.77
CA ALA A 190 -15.60 -4.34 -8.79
C ALA A 190 -14.54 -4.06 -7.70
N ASP A 191 -13.70 -3.05 -7.91
CA ASP A 191 -12.53 -2.79 -7.09
C ASP A 191 -12.77 -1.68 -6.07
N THR A 192 -12.02 -1.75 -4.98
CA THR A 192 -11.90 -0.64 -4.02
C THR A 192 -10.54 0.01 -4.20
N MET A 193 -10.52 1.34 -4.31
CA MET A 193 -9.33 2.11 -4.61
C MET A 193 -8.99 3.04 -3.45
N ILE A 194 -7.68 3.20 -3.19
CA ILE A 194 -7.12 4.22 -2.31
C ILE A 194 -6.92 5.50 -3.14
N PRO A 195 -7.58 6.62 -2.82
CA PRO A 195 -7.35 7.90 -3.49
C PRO A 195 -5.90 8.34 -3.47
N ALA A 196 -5.51 9.18 -4.43
CA ALA A 196 -4.17 9.75 -4.50
C ALA A 196 -3.72 10.36 -3.16
N GLY A 197 -2.56 9.94 -2.67
CA GLY A 197 -1.97 10.45 -1.42
C GLY A 197 -2.71 10.08 -0.13
N ALA A 198 -3.77 9.26 -0.18
CA ALA A 198 -4.51 8.88 1.02
C ALA A 198 -3.73 7.86 1.87
N SER A 199 -3.84 8.02 3.19
CA SER A 199 -3.26 7.15 4.20
C SER A 199 -4.33 6.62 5.15
N TYR A 200 -4.19 5.34 5.51
CA TYR A 200 -5.13 4.60 6.34
C TYR A 200 -4.42 3.89 7.48
N LEU A 201 -5.07 3.84 8.65
CA LEU A 201 -4.70 2.90 9.70
C LEU A 201 -5.39 1.57 9.39
N VAL A 202 -4.60 0.53 9.18
CA VAL A 202 -5.05 -0.82 8.89
C VAL A 202 -4.70 -1.72 10.06
N ARG A 203 -5.60 -2.63 10.40
CA ARG A 203 -5.32 -3.75 11.30
C ARG A 203 -5.40 -5.05 10.54
N ILE A 204 -4.38 -5.88 10.70
CA ILE A 204 -4.37 -7.29 10.35
C ILE A 204 -4.53 -8.12 11.62
N ALA A 205 -5.36 -9.15 11.60
CA ALA A 205 -5.54 -10.05 12.73
C ALA A 205 -5.71 -11.50 12.31
N THR A 206 -5.29 -12.43 13.17
CA THR A 206 -5.45 -13.86 12.93
C THR A 206 -6.91 -14.29 12.99
N ASP A 207 -7.30 -15.24 12.14
CA ASP A 207 -8.61 -15.89 12.15
C ASP A 207 -8.69 -17.03 13.15
N LEU A 208 -7.53 -17.57 13.53
CA LEU A 208 -7.38 -18.63 14.50
C LEU A 208 -6.78 -18.06 15.79
N PRO A 209 -7.18 -18.60 16.96
CA PRO A 209 -6.62 -18.16 18.22
C PRO A 209 -5.16 -18.55 18.34
N VAL A 210 -4.43 -17.77 19.12
CA VAL A 210 -3.05 -18.06 19.54
C VAL A 210 -3.06 -18.65 20.94
N GLN A 211 -1.93 -19.24 21.35
CA GLN A 211 -1.77 -19.70 22.73
C GLN A 211 -1.73 -18.52 23.69
N SER A 212 -2.18 -18.77 24.93
CA SER A 212 -2.10 -17.79 26.01
C SER A 212 -0.64 -17.44 26.30
N GLY A 213 -0.36 -16.15 26.53
CA GLY A 213 0.99 -15.69 26.86
C GLY A 213 1.85 -15.30 25.66
N LEU A 214 1.27 -15.20 24.45
CA LEU A 214 1.92 -14.49 23.34
C LEU A 214 2.17 -13.03 23.72
N ASP A 215 3.43 -12.62 23.71
CA ASP A 215 3.83 -11.24 23.93
C ASP A 215 3.67 -10.41 22.64
N ALA A 216 3.30 -9.13 22.79
CA ALA A 216 3.16 -8.21 21.66
C ALA A 216 4.49 -8.01 20.90
N GLY A 217 5.63 -8.03 21.60
CA GLY A 217 6.96 -7.88 21.02
C GLY A 217 7.41 -9.05 20.15
N ASP A 218 6.81 -10.22 20.33
CA ASP A 218 7.07 -11.42 19.54
C ASP A 218 6.28 -11.46 18.23
N ILE A 219 5.22 -10.64 18.12
CA ILE A 219 4.44 -10.50 16.90
C ILE A 219 5.23 -9.66 15.90
N LYS A 220 5.34 -10.14 14.66
CA LYS A 220 6.06 -9.45 13.59
C LYS A 220 5.17 -9.25 12.38
N LEU A 221 5.44 -8.18 11.65
CA LEU A 221 4.84 -7.90 10.36
C LEU A 221 5.89 -8.07 9.26
N TYR A 222 5.53 -8.78 8.20
CA TYR A 222 6.36 -8.94 7.02
C TYR A 222 5.54 -8.70 5.75
N VAL A 223 6.18 -8.09 4.75
CA VAL A 223 5.69 -8.12 3.37
C VAL A 223 6.47 -9.21 2.66
N TRP A 224 5.82 -10.30 2.25
CA TRP A 224 6.51 -11.44 1.62
C TRP A 224 5.93 -11.85 0.27
N ASN A 225 4.69 -11.49 -0.01
CA ASN A 225 4.04 -11.83 -1.27
C ASN A 225 4.88 -11.33 -2.45
N VAL A 226 5.12 -12.21 -3.42
CA VAL A 226 5.98 -11.99 -4.59
C VAL A 226 5.56 -10.81 -5.46
N ARG A 227 4.32 -10.34 -5.31
CA ARG A 227 3.82 -9.12 -5.97
C ARG A 227 4.45 -7.84 -5.39
N PHE A 228 5.00 -7.90 -4.18
CA PHE A 228 5.57 -6.75 -3.48
C PHE A 228 7.08 -6.89 -3.23
N THR A 229 7.63 -8.11 -3.30
CA THR A 229 9.05 -8.40 -3.03
C THR A 229 9.78 -8.86 -4.30
N SER A 230 10.73 -8.06 -4.79
CA SER A 230 11.44 -8.32 -6.05
C SER A 230 12.39 -9.53 -5.98
N ASP A 231 12.94 -9.81 -4.80
CA ASP A 231 13.85 -10.94 -4.55
C ASP A 231 13.15 -12.15 -3.89
N ARG A 232 11.80 -12.09 -3.78
CA ARG A 232 10.94 -13.11 -3.16
C ARG A 232 11.30 -13.41 -1.70
N LYS A 233 11.88 -12.44 -0.98
CA LYS A 233 12.16 -12.56 0.45
C LYS A 233 11.22 -11.67 1.24
N GLY A 234 10.77 -12.18 2.39
CA GLY A 234 10.04 -11.40 3.38
C GLY A 234 10.85 -10.20 3.83
N VAL A 235 10.24 -9.03 3.81
CA VAL A 235 10.79 -7.77 4.32
C VAL A 235 10.02 -7.40 5.58
N GLY A 236 10.73 -7.30 6.70
CA GLY A 236 10.13 -6.96 8.00
C GLY A 236 9.70 -5.50 8.07
N LEU A 237 8.55 -5.25 8.69
CA LEU A 237 8.11 -3.91 9.08
C LEU A 237 8.41 -3.70 10.56
N ASP A 238 9.38 -2.83 10.84
CA ASP A 238 9.79 -2.54 12.22
C ASP A 238 8.77 -1.66 12.93
N PHE A 239 8.48 -2.00 14.20
CA PHE A 239 7.65 -1.20 15.10
C PHE A 239 8.43 0.00 15.67
N PRO A 240 7.73 1.07 16.13
CA PRO A 240 8.33 2.34 16.59
C PRO A 240 9.07 2.32 17.94
#